data_AF-X1UGR4-F1
#
_entry.id   AF-X1UGR4-F1
#
_cell.length_a   1.000
_cell.length_b   1.000
_cell.length_c   1.000
_cell.angle_alpha   90.00
_cell.angle_beta   90.00
_cell.angle_gamma   90.00
#
_symmetry.space_group_name_H-M   'P 1'
#
loop_
_entity.id
_entity.type
_entity.pdbx_description
1 polymer ?
#
loop_
_entity_poly.entity_id
_entity_poly.type
_entity_poly.pdbx_seq_one_letter_code
_entity_poly.pdbx_strand_id
1 'polypeptide(L)' 'MPAKLAQLISVAKGELPADLILANAKVVNVFTGEVEPGNVAICGDRIAGIGDYRQAKQVLDLGGKYLAPGLINGHT' A
#
# COMPACT_ATOMS: atom_id res chain seq x y z
N MET A 1 -6.52 22.29 -3.21
CA MET A 1 -6.08 20.92 -3.54
C MET A 1 -7.27 20.16 -4.10
N PRO A 2 -7.15 19.43 -5.22
CA PRO A 2 -8.25 18.58 -5.68
C PRO A 2 -8.62 17.59 -4.58
N ALA A 3 -9.92 17.40 -4.30
CA ALA A 3 -10.43 16.68 -3.12
C ALA A 3 -9.80 15.29 -2.92
N LYS A 4 -9.54 14.57 -4.02
CA LYS A 4 -8.91 13.24 -4.02
C LYS A 4 -7.48 13.24 -3.47
N LEU A 5 -6.71 14.31 -3.72
CA LEU A 5 -5.34 14.42 -3.19
C LEU A 5 -5.33 14.73 -1.70
N ALA A 6 -6.25 15.57 -1.23
CA ALA A 6 -6.38 15.87 0.20
C ALA A 6 -6.73 14.59 1.00
N GLN A 7 -7.65 13.78 0.49
CA GLN A 7 -8.00 12.49 1.09
C GLN A 7 -6.80 11.53 1.13
N LEU A 8 -6.06 11.40 0.02
CA LEU A 8 -4.86 10.55 -0.05
C LEU A 8 -3.83 10.97 1.01
N ILE A 9 -3.59 12.28 1.16
CA ILE A 9 -2.65 12.81 2.15
C ILE A 9 -3.11 12.50 3.57
N SER A 10 -4.39 12.69 3.89
CA SER A 10 -4.91 12.37 5.23
C SER A 10 -4.81 10.87 5.55
N VAL A 11 -5.03 9.98 4.58
CA VAL A 11 -4.78 8.53 4.78
C VAL A 11 -3.30 8.25 4.98
N ALA A 12 -2.42 8.84 4.17
CA ALA A 12 -0.96 8.68 4.29
C ALA A 12 -0.41 9.21 5.63
N LYS A 13 -1.07 10.21 6.23
CA LYS A 13 -0.74 10.70 7.58
C LYS A 13 -1.34 9.84 8.71
N GLY A 14 -2.19 8.87 8.39
CA GLY A 14 -2.93 8.07 9.37
C GLY A 14 -4.08 8.81 10.05
N GLU A 15 -4.50 9.97 9.52
CA GLU A 15 -5.63 10.76 10.03
C GLU A 15 -6.97 10.17 9.62
N LEU A 16 -7.00 9.46 8.49
CA LEU A 16 -8.17 8.75 7.97
C LEU A 16 -7.82 7.29 7.70
N PRO A 17 -8.78 6.35 7.83
CA PRO A 17 -8.56 4.96 7.49
C PRO A 17 -8.34 4.80 5.97
N ALA A 18 -7.49 3.85 5.60
CA ALA A 18 -7.33 3.43 4.21
C ALA A 18 -8.59 2.71 3.69
N ASP A 19 -8.72 2.59 2.37
CA ASP A 19 -9.77 1.74 1.79
C ASP A 19 -9.42 0.26 1.96
N LEU A 20 -8.16 -0.09 1.70
CA LEU A 20 -7.62 -1.43 1.86
C LEU A 20 -6.23 -1.37 2.48
N ILE A 21 -5.97 -2.26 3.44
CA ILE A 21 -4.61 -2.59 3.87
C ILE A 21 -4.29 -4.03 3.45
N LEU A 22 -3.16 -4.20 2.78
CA LEU A 22 -2.50 -5.49 2.60
C LEU A 22 -1.53 -5.67 3.77
N ALA A 23 -1.92 -6.47 4.77
CA ALA A 23 -1.20 -6.62 6.02
C ALA A 23 -0.16 -7.75 6.00
N ASN A 24 0.86 -7.63 6.85
CA ASN A 24 1.90 -8.64 7.06
C ASN A 24 2.59 -9.07 5.76
N ALA A 25 2.90 -8.10 4.89
CA ALA A 25 3.53 -8.37 3.61
C ALA A 25 5.07 -8.40 3.74
N LYS A 26 5.71 -9.16 2.86
CA LYS A 26 7.12 -8.99 2.48
C LYS A 26 7.15 -8.17 1.19
N VAL A 27 7.26 -6.86 1.31
CA VAL A 27 7.21 -5.93 0.18
C VAL A 27 8.52 -5.98 -0.60
N VAL A 28 8.44 -6.28 -1.89
CA VAL A 28 9.60 -6.30 -2.79
C VAL A 28 9.87 -4.88 -3.26
N ASN A 29 10.87 -4.23 -2.67
CA ASN A 29 11.32 -2.91 -3.07
C ASN A 29 12.23 -3.04 -4.29
N VAL A 30 11.64 -2.92 -5.48
CA VAL A 30 12.39 -3.05 -6.75
C VAL A 30 13.36 -1.89 -7.02
N PHE A 31 13.30 -0.80 -6.25
CA PHE A 31 14.25 0.31 -6.35
C PHE A 31 15.54 0.01 -5.60
N THR A 32 15.45 -0.52 -4.37
CA THR A 32 16.63 -0.87 -3.56
C THR A 32 17.10 -2.32 -3.77
N GLY A 33 16.23 -3.21 -4.25
CA GLY A 33 16.46 -4.64 -4.34
C GLY A 33 16.19 -5.40 -3.03
N GLU A 34 15.69 -4.72 -1.99
CA GLU A 34 15.43 -5.31 -0.68
C GLU A 34 14.00 -5.87 -0.55
N VAL A 35 13.82 -6.76 0.43
CA VAL A 35 12.51 -7.26 0.83
C VAL A 35 12.21 -6.75 2.24
N GLU A 36 11.27 -5.83 2.33
CA GLU A 36 10.95 -5.10 3.56
C GLU A 36 9.63 -5.62 4.15
N PRO A 37 9.56 -5.93 5.45
CA PRO A 37 8.29 -6.25 6.10
C PRO A 37 7.43 -4.99 6.22
N GLY A 38 6.13 -5.09 5.94
CA GLY A 38 5.24 -3.96 6.16
C GLY A 38 3.81 -4.17 5.70
N ASN A 39 2.95 -3.22 6.05
CA ASN A 39 1.59 -3.14 5.54
C ASN A 39 1.53 -2.10 4.42
N VAL A 40 0.79 -2.39 3.36
CA VAL A 40 0.58 -1.45 2.25
C VAL A 40 -0.83 -0.90 2.33
N ALA A 41 -0.94 0.41 2.53
CA ALA A 41 -2.22 1.13 2.60
C ALA A 41 -2.61 1.68 1.22
N ILE A 42 -3.86 1.45 0.82
CA ILE A 42 -4.42 1.84 -0.47
C ILE A 42 -5.60 2.79 -0.24
N CYS A 43 -5.60 3.91 -0.96
CA CYS A 43 -6.67 4.90 -0.99
C CYS A 43 -7.13 5.09 -2.44
N GLY A 44 -8.31 4.59 -2.77
CA GLY A 44 -8.83 4.53 -4.13
C GLY A 44 -7.89 3.76 -5.08
N ASP A 45 -7.37 4.47 -6.06
CA ASP A 45 -6.47 3.99 -7.11
C ASP A 45 -4.99 4.34 -6.85
N ARG A 46 -4.63 4.62 -5.60
CA ARG A 46 -3.27 5.02 -5.20
C ARG A 46 -2.83 4.29 -3.94
N ILE A 47 -1.53 4.00 -3.87
CA ILE A 47 -0.87 3.59 -2.63
C ILE A 47 -0.69 4.84 -1.78
N ALA A 48 -1.24 4.84 -0.57
CA ALA A 48 -1.10 5.92 0.40
C ALA A 48 0.22 5.84 1.17
N GLY A 49 0.70 4.62 1.45
CA GLY A 49 1.98 4.40 2.09
C GLY A 49 2.27 2.92 2.35
N ILE A 50 3.51 2.67 2.78
CA ILE A 50 4.02 1.37 3.22
C ILE A 50 4.57 1.59 4.64
N GLY A 51 4.22 0.72 5.59
CA GLY A 51 4.64 0.85 6.99
C GLY A 51 3.67 0.20 7.98
N ASP A 52 3.58 0.71 9.20
CA ASP A 52 2.71 0.17 10.26
C ASP A 52 1.27 0.73 10.19
N TYR A 53 0.65 0.66 9.01
CA TYR A 53 -0.76 1.05 8.85
C TYR A 53 -1.67 -0.04 9.43
N ARG A 54 -2.66 0.34 10.23
CA ARG A 54 -3.59 -0.61 10.89
C ARG A 54 -5.08 -0.30 10.71
N GLN A 55 -5.41 0.92 10.28
CA GLN A 55 -6.80 1.37 10.13
C GLN A 55 -7.20 1.36 8.65
N ALA A 56 -8.19 0.54 8.32
CA ALA A 56 -8.77 0.48 6.98
C ALA A 56 -10.22 0.02 7.01
N LYS A 57 -10.95 0.28 5.92
CA LYS A 57 -12.27 -0.30 5.68
C LYS A 57 -12.20 -1.81 5.47
N GLN A 58 -11.12 -2.27 4.81
CA GLN A 58 -10.83 -3.69 4.61
C GLN A 58 -9.37 -3.97 4.92
N VAL A 59 -9.11 -5.10 5.59
CA VAL A 59 -7.76 -5.62 5.81
C VAL A 59 -7.67 -7.01 5.21
N LEU A 60 -6.68 -7.20 4.34
CA LEU A 60 -6.31 -8.51 3.80
C LEU A 60 -4.96 -8.91 4.38
N ASP A 61 -4.97 -9.90 5.28
CA ASP A 61 -3.74 -10.45 5.83
C ASP A 61 -3.07 -11.37 4.80
N LEU A 62 -1.83 -11.04 4.43
CA LEU A 62 -1.03 -11.81 3.48
C LEU A 62 -0.19 -12.89 4.15
N GLY A 63 -0.14 -12.97 5.48
CA GLY A 63 0.53 -14.05 6.21
C GLY A 63 2.02 -14.19 5.87
N GLY A 64 2.73 -13.08 5.64
CA GLY A 64 4.14 -13.06 5.30
C GLY A 64 4.45 -13.40 3.84
N LYS A 65 3.45 -13.41 2.94
CA LYS A 65 3.67 -13.57 1.50
C LYS A 65 4.37 -12.36 0.89
N TYR A 66 5.01 -12.59 -0.26
CA TYR A 66 5.65 -11.53 -1.04
C TYR A 66 4.61 -10.69 -1.76
N LEU A 67 4.79 -9.37 -1.69
CA LEU A 67 3.99 -8.39 -2.41
C LEU A 67 4.92 -7.62 -3.36
N ALA A 68 4.67 -7.74 -4.65
CA ALA A 68 5.43 -7.08 -5.70
C ALA A 68 4.52 -6.15 -6.51
N PRO A 69 5.09 -5.15 -7.20
CA PRO A 69 4.37 -4.44 -8.25
C PRO A 69 3.78 -5.41 -9.27
N GLY A 70 2.64 -5.04 -9.87
CA GLY A 70 2.06 -5.82 -10.97
C GLY A 70 3.06 -5.95 -12.12
N LEU A 71 3.13 -7.15 -12.72
CA LEU A 71 4.01 -7.39 -13.86
C LEU A 71 3.55 -6.57 -15.07
N ILE A 72 4.50 -6.01 -15.81
CA ILE A 72 4.26 -5.23 -17.02
C ILE A 72 4.87 -5.98 -18.20
N ASN A 73 4.08 -6.21 -19.25
CA ASN A 73 4.59 -6.72 -20.52
C ASN A 73 4.86 -5.54 -21.46
N GLY A 74 6.11 -5.38 -21.89
CA GLY A 74 6.53 -4.25 -22.72
C GLY A 74 6.46 -4.47 -24.23
N HIS A 75 5.97 -5.63 -24.69
CA HIS A 75 6.10 -6.02 -26.10
C HIS A 75 4.80 -6.45 -26.78
N THR A 76 3.88 -7.08 -26.06
CA THR A 76 2.64 -7.63 -26.65
C THR A 76 1.51 -6.64 -26.67
#